data_AF-A0A7Z9GZX2-F1
#
_entry.id   AF-A0A7Z9GZX2-F1
#
_cell.length_a   1.000
_cell.length_b   1.000
_cell.length_c   1.000
_cell.angle_alpha   90.00
_cell.angle_beta   90.00
_cell.angle_gamma   90.00
#
_symmetry.space_group_name_H-M   'P 1'
#
loop_
_entity.id
_entity.type
_entity.pdbx_description
1 polymer ?
#
loop_
_entity_poly.entity_id
_entity_poly.type
_entity_poly.pdbx_seq_one_letter_code
_entity_poly.pdbx_strand_id
1 'polypeptide(L)' 'GIVCSVWLNPGAATDENLDHKALFDIHRKAMAQAIHKAMCNEPSIEWLLENQDKITHKYYQRGLDGEL' A
#
# COMPACT_ATOMS: atom_id res chain seq x y z
N GLY A 1 -8.34 10.98 -17.34
CA GLY A 1 -8.95 9.73 -16.85
C GLY A 1 -8.13 9.19 -15.70
N ILE A 2 -8.71 8.33 -14.86
CA ILE A 2 -7.98 7.67 -13.75
C ILE A 2 -7.65 6.25 -14.20
N VAL A 3 -6.39 5.85 -14.06
CA VAL A 3 -5.96 4.44 -14.19
C VAL A 3 -5.72 3.91 -12.78
N CYS A 4 -6.37 2.80 -12.45
CA CYS A 4 -6.34 2.21 -11.12
C CYS A 4 -5.85 0.77 -11.22
N SER A 5 -4.82 0.44 -10.43
CA SER A 5 -4.37 -0.93 -10.20
C SER A 5 -4.61 -1.28 -8.74
N VAL A 6 -5.23 -2.44 -8.51
CA VAL A 6 -5.54 -2.94 -7.18
C VAL A 6 -4.79 -4.24 -6.97
N TRP A 7 -4.11 -4.35 -5.83
CA TRP A 7 -3.48 -5.60 -5.41
C TRP A 7 -4.37 -6.32 -4.41
N LEU A 8 -4.61 -7.61 -4.66
CA LEU A 8 -5.30 -8.52 -3.78
C LEU A 8 -4.39 -9.70 -3.47
N ASN A 9 -4.33 -10.11 -2.22
CA ASN A 9 -3.67 -11.36 -1.86
C ASN A 9 -4.44 -12.53 -2.51
N PRO A 10 -3.79 -13.45 -3.24
CA PRO A 10 -4.46 -14.59 -3.85
C PRO A 10 -5.31 -15.42 -2.87
N GLY A 11 -4.91 -15.50 -1.60
CA GLY A 11 -5.67 -16.20 -0.56
C GLY A 11 -7.08 -15.66 -0.32
N ALA A 12 -7.34 -14.40 -0.65
CA ALA A 12 -8.68 -13.81 -0.55
C ALA A 12 -9.69 -14.49 -1.50
N ALA A 13 -9.24 -15.16 -2.55
CA ALA A 13 -10.13 -15.87 -3.48
C ALA A 13 -10.77 -17.12 -2.86
N THR A 14 -10.18 -17.66 -1.80
CA THR A 14 -10.56 -18.95 -1.20
C THR A 14 -10.85 -18.87 0.29
N ASP A 15 -10.79 -17.67 0.89
CA ASP A 15 -11.02 -17.49 2.32
C ASP A 15 -12.51 -17.50 2.64
N GLU A 16 -12.98 -18.56 3.30
CA GLU A 16 -14.38 -18.71 3.73
C GLU A 16 -14.81 -17.67 4.79
N ASN A 17 -13.86 -17.07 5.51
CA ASN A 17 -14.10 -16.09 6.55
C ASN A 17 -13.75 -14.66 6.11
N LEU A 18 -13.69 -14.41 4.81
CA LEU A 18 -13.32 -13.11 4.27
C LEU A 18 -14.29 -12.02 4.74
N ASP A 19 -13.77 -11.03 5.47
CA ASP A 19 -14.51 -9.81 5.76
C ASP A 19 -14.55 -8.91 4.51
N HIS A 20 -15.58 -9.10 3.69
CA HIS A 20 -15.81 -8.33 2.47
C HIS A 20 -15.97 -6.83 2.74
N LYS A 21 -16.50 -6.44 3.90
CA LYS A 21 -16.69 -5.03 4.25
C LYS A 21 -15.34 -4.39 4.56
N ALA A 22 -14.52 -5.04 5.38
CA ALA A 22 -13.17 -4.57 5.65
C ALA A 22 -12.34 -4.49 4.36
N LEU A 23 -12.46 -5.50 3.50
CA LEU A 23 -11.79 -5.49 2.19
C LEU A 23 -12.17 -4.26 1.38
N PHE A 24 -13.46 -3.98 1.22
CA PHE A 24 -13.93 -2.81 0.47
C PHE A 24 -13.48 -1.49 1.12
N ASP A 25 -13.62 -1.37 2.44
CA ASP A 25 -13.29 -0.14 3.17
C ASP A 25 -11.79 0.20 3.07
N ILE A 26 -10.91 -0.80 3.14
CA ILE A 26 -9.45 -0.64 2.96
C ILE A 26 -9.15 -0.09 1.56
N HIS A 27 -9.74 -0.69 0.52
CA HIS A 27 -9.51 -0.25 -0.86
C HIS A 27 -10.09 1.15 -1.12
N ARG A 28 -11.28 1.45 -0.61
CA ARG A 28 -11.90 2.77 -0.72
C ARG A 28 -11.01 3.85 -0.09
N LYS A 29 -10.48 3.59 1.11
CA LYS A 29 -9.59 4.51 1.81
C LYS A 29 -8.25 4.68 1.07
N ALA A 30 -7.63 3.56 0.69
CA ALA A 30 -6.34 3.59 -0.02
C ALA A 30 -6.44 4.32 -1.36
N MET A 31 -7.52 4.10 -2.11
CA MET A 31 -7.74 4.77 -3.39
C MET A 31 -7.95 6.27 -3.23
N ALA A 32 -8.74 6.69 -2.25
CA ALA A 32 -8.94 8.11 -1.96
C ALA A 32 -7.60 8.79 -1.60
N GLN A 33 -6.77 8.12 -0.79
CA GLN A 33 -5.43 8.62 -0.44
C GLN A 33 -4.49 8.68 -1.65
N ALA A 34 -4.48 7.65 -2.50
CA ALA A 34 -3.64 7.61 -3.69
C ALA A 34 -4.01 8.72 -4.69
N ILE A 35 -5.31 8.92 -4.93
CA ILE A 35 -5.81 10.01 -5.78
C ILE A 35 -5.44 11.37 -5.19
N HIS A 36 -5.68 11.57 -3.88
CA HIS A 36 -5.33 12.83 -3.22
C HIS A 36 -3.83 13.16 -3.37
N LYS A 37 -2.96 12.19 -3.06
CA LYS A 37 -1.51 12.31 -3.22
C LYS A 37 -1.09 12.61 -4.66
N ALA A 38 -1.68 11.90 -5.63
CA ALA A 38 -1.39 12.12 -7.04
C ALA A 38 -1.82 13.53 -7.50
N MET A 39 -2.96 14.02 -7.04
CA MET A 39 -3.45 15.38 -7.34
C MET A 39 -2.63 16.48 -6.66
N CYS A 40 -2.00 16.18 -5.53
CA CYS A 40 -1.18 17.11 -4.76
C CYS A 40 0.33 17.00 -5.06
N ASN A 41 0.76 16.09 -5.94
CA ASN A 41 2.18 15.78 -6.21
C ASN A 41 2.95 15.40 -4.93
N GLU A 42 2.35 14.54 -4.10
CA GLU A 42 2.91 14.12 -2.82
C GLU A 42 3.21 12.61 -2.75
N PRO A 43 4.29 12.21 -2.06
CA PRO A 43 5.37 13.05 -1.53
C PRO A 43 6.25 13.63 -2.66
N SER A 44 6.89 14.78 -2.40
CA SER A 44 7.86 15.34 -3.35
C SER A 44 9.16 14.52 -3.36
N ILE A 45 10.00 14.72 -4.39
CA ILE A 45 11.28 14.03 -4.50
C ILE A 45 12.25 14.42 -3.37
N GLU A 46 12.24 15.68 -2.96
CA GLU A 46 13.06 16.20 -1.87
C GLU A 46 12.69 15.52 -0.55
N TRP A 47 11.38 15.44 -0.26
CA TRP A 47 10.90 14.74 0.94
C TRP A 47 11.31 13.27 0.92
N LEU A 48 11.23 12.60 -0.24
CA LEU A 48 11.64 11.20 -0.39
C LEU A 48 13.13 11.03 -0.09
N LEU A 49 13.99 11.87 -0.65
CA LEU A 49 15.44 11.80 -0.43
C LEU A 49 15.84 12.09 1.03
N GLU A 50 15.18 13.06 1.67
CA GLU A 50 15.42 13.42 3.08
C GLU A 50 14.98 12.33 4.08
N ASN A 51 14.07 11.44 3.68
CA ASN A 51 13.48 10.43 4.55
C ASN A 51 13.77 8.99 4.14
N GLN A 52 14.55 8.77 3.07
CA GLN A 52 14.80 7.43 2.52
C GLN A 52 15.41 6.46 3.54
N ASP A 53 16.30 6.94 4.40
CA ASP A 53 16.96 6.10 5.43
C ASP A 53 16.14 5.93 6.72
N LYS A 54 15.04 6.70 6.86
CA LYS A 54 14.17 6.66 8.04
C LYS A 54 13.01 5.69 7.88
N ILE A 55 12.75 5.22 6.66
CA ILE A 55 11.59 4.40 6.32
C ILE A 55 12.07 3.03 5.86
N THR A 56 11.84 2.02 6.67
CA THR A 56 12.25 0.65 6.35
C THR A 56 11.13 -0.10 5.64
N HIS A 57 11.44 -0.67 4.47
CA HIS A 57 10.50 -1.52 3.75
C HIS A 57 10.28 -2.85 4.48
N LYS A 58 9.01 -3.27 4.65
CA LYS A 58 8.62 -4.47 5.42
C LYS A 58 9.41 -5.72 5.01
N TYR A 59 9.49 -6.01 3.70
CA TYR A 59 10.17 -7.23 3.22
C TYR A 59 11.69 -7.13 3.27
N TYR A 60 12.25 -5.91 3.25
CA TYR A 60 13.69 -5.73 3.46
C TYR A 60 14.05 -6.10 4.91
N GLN A 61 13.29 -5.58 5.88
CA GLN A 61 13.49 -5.91 7.30
C GLN A 61 13.32 -7.41 7.56
N ARG A 62 12.23 -8.02 7.07
CA ARG A 62 12.02 -9.47 7.20
C ARG A 62 13.17 -10.30 6.64
N GLY A 63 13.85 -9.82 5.59
CA GLY A 63 15.02 -10.49 5.04
C GLY A 63 16.24 -10.41 5.95
N LEU A 64 16.45 -9.27 6.62
CA LEU A 64 17.49 -9.13 7.64
C LEU A 64 17.22 -10.02 8.87
N ASP A 65 15.94 -10.15 9.24
CA ASP A 65 15.51 -10.92 10.40
C ASP A 65 15.45 -12.44 10.14
N GLY A 66 15.59 -12.88 8.88
CA GLY A 66 15.52 -14.29 8.50
C GLY A 66 14.09 -14.86 8.46
N GLU A 67 13.08 -14.00 8.30
CA GLU A 67 11.64 -14.34 8.31
C GLU A 67 11.00 -14.38 6.91
N LEU A 68 11.81 -14.34 5.84
CA LEU A 68 11.35 -14.41 4.46
C LEU A 68 11.12 -15.84 3.98
#